data_AF-A0A6H9HJB5-F1
#
_entry.id   AF-A0A6H9HJB5-F1
#
_cell.length_a   1.000
_cell.length_b   1.000
_cell.length_c   1.000
_cell.angle_alpha   90.00
_cell.angle_beta   90.00
_cell.angle_gamma   90.00
#
_symmetry.space_group_name_H-M   'P 1'
#
loop_
_entity.id
_entity.type
_entity.pdbx_description
1 polymer ?
#
loop_
_entity_poly.entity_id
_entity_poly.type
_entity_poly.pdbx_seq_one_letter_code
_entity_poly.pdbx_strand_id
1 'polypeptide(L)'
;MSPGAGSGGSEGGGDGGAGPSTPDCVGGPPPRFGEEAARCASGRASRRTSRAAFFEDDLDPGDPLLGFAPYLHKAPRANSITPDRQRAFIAALAASGIVTQAARTIGVSLEALYKLRALPGAEGFAAAWNKAIDRGMMRLEDCALERAIRGEERPVVSRGEVVATFTRHDTALMLFLLRQRLPERYGSGPARDPRPGDPLYERIRAEIEAEYPALEEVRASIRDKVAGLRAQVEARIAAQEEE
;
A
#
# COMPACT_ATOMS: atom_id res chain seq x y z
N MET A 1 -65.49 4.07 53.36
CA MET A 1 -65.63 5.40 53.97
C MET A 1 -64.73 6.38 53.23
N SER A 2 -65.32 7.16 52.33
CA SER A 2 -64.85 8.54 52.07
C SER A 2 -65.14 9.38 53.33
N PRO A 3 -64.44 10.49 53.60
CA PRO A 3 -64.57 11.75 52.86
C PRO A 3 -63.17 12.37 52.61
N GLY A 4 -62.96 13.49 51.93
CA GLY A 4 -63.83 14.57 51.48
C GLY A 4 -62.91 15.80 51.34
N ALA A 5 -63.18 16.60 50.32
CA ALA A 5 -62.38 17.69 49.82
C ALA A 5 -62.66 19.05 50.51
N GLY A 6 -61.80 20.03 50.23
CA GLY A 6 -62.05 21.48 50.32
C GLY A 6 -61.55 22.12 51.62
N SER A 7 -60.99 23.34 51.69
CA SER A 7 -60.74 24.48 50.78
C SER A 7 -59.71 25.36 51.54
N GLY A 8 -58.82 26.17 50.97
CA GLY A 8 -59.01 27.29 50.05
C GLY A 8 -57.94 28.37 50.30
N GLY A 9 -57.79 29.32 49.36
CA GLY A 9 -56.91 30.51 49.44
C GLY A 9 -55.91 30.55 48.26
N SER A 10 -56.20 31.15 47.08
CA SER A 10 -56.32 32.60 46.77
C SER A 10 -54.99 33.32 47.02
N GLU A 11 -54.31 34.07 46.14
CA GLU A 11 -54.47 34.70 44.82
C GLU A 11 -53.02 34.92 44.31
N GLY A 12 -52.68 34.83 43.02
CA GLY A 12 -52.89 35.89 42.03
C GLY A 12 -51.53 36.35 41.47
N GLY A 13 -51.40 36.45 40.14
CA GLY A 13 -50.19 37.01 39.50
C GLY A 13 -49.91 36.38 38.14
N GLY A 14 -50.63 36.83 37.11
CA GLY A 14 -50.35 36.48 35.71
C GLY A 14 -49.24 37.34 35.12
N ASP A 15 -48.52 36.76 34.16
CA ASP A 15 -47.99 37.35 32.93
C ASP A 15 -47.30 36.18 32.20
N GLY A 16 -47.70 35.79 31.00
CA GLY A 16 -47.44 36.54 29.77
C GLY A 16 -46.53 35.64 28.93
N GLY A 17 -47.05 35.07 27.85
CA GLY A 17 -46.38 34.02 27.09
C GLY A 17 -45.16 34.47 26.28
N ALA A 18 -44.25 33.53 26.05
CA ALA A 18 -43.52 33.34 24.79
C ALA A 18 -42.74 32.03 24.91
N GLY A 19 -43.08 31.04 24.08
CA GLY A 19 -42.31 29.78 23.97
C GLY A 19 -40.90 30.04 23.44
N PRO A 20 -39.95 29.12 23.69
CA PRO A 20 -38.59 29.25 23.16
C PRO A 20 -38.63 29.23 21.64
N SER A 21 -38.31 30.39 21.07
CA SER A 21 -38.04 30.62 19.65
C SER A 21 -37.02 29.61 19.13
N THR A 22 -37.46 28.81 18.17
CA THR A 22 -36.63 27.97 17.29
C THR A 22 -35.55 28.82 16.62
N PRO A 23 -34.26 28.44 16.64
CA PRO A 23 -33.29 29.07 15.77
C PRO A 23 -33.53 28.61 14.33
N ASP A 24 -33.70 29.60 13.44
CA ASP A 24 -33.93 29.45 12.02
C ASP A 24 -32.90 28.54 11.33
N CYS A 25 -33.39 27.47 10.74
CA CYS A 25 -32.65 26.60 9.82
C CYS A 25 -32.47 27.32 8.48
N VAL A 26 -31.45 28.17 8.37
CA VAL A 26 -30.97 28.62 7.04
C VAL A 26 -30.08 27.52 6.47
N GLY A 27 -30.67 26.71 5.58
CA GLY A 27 -29.99 25.64 4.85
C GLY A 27 -28.91 26.18 3.93
N GLY A 28 -27.65 26.04 4.34
CA GLY A 28 -26.51 26.03 3.43
C GLY A 28 -26.37 24.65 2.76
N PRO A 29 -25.79 24.56 1.55
CA PRO A 29 -25.54 23.29 0.90
C PRO A 29 -24.62 22.40 1.77
N PRO A 30 -24.82 21.07 1.78
CA PRO A 30 -23.98 20.18 2.58
C PRO A 30 -22.52 20.29 2.14
N PRO A 31 -21.55 20.23 3.07
CA PRO A 31 -20.14 20.31 2.74
C PRO A 31 -19.77 19.18 1.78
N ARG A 32 -18.99 19.50 0.75
CA ARG A 32 -18.52 18.51 -0.22
C ARG A 32 -17.50 17.59 0.46
N PHE A 33 -17.66 16.28 0.28
CA PHE A 33 -16.71 15.28 0.77
C PHE A 33 -15.28 15.67 0.36
N GLY A 34 -14.44 16.01 1.35
CA GLY A 34 -13.02 16.33 1.16
C GLY A 34 -12.60 17.77 1.47
N GLU A 35 -13.49 18.68 1.87
CA GLU A 35 -13.14 20.11 2.07
C GLU A 35 -12.83 20.51 3.53
N GLU A 36 -13.11 19.65 4.51
CA GLU A 36 -12.67 19.84 5.91
C GLU A 36 -11.34 19.13 6.16
N ALA A 37 -10.25 19.71 5.64
CA ALA A 37 -8.95 19.48 6.24
C ALA A 37 -9.03 19.95 7.69
N ALA A 38 -8.91 19.03 8.64
CA ALA A 38 -9.07 19.22 10.08
C ALA A 38 -8.37 20.49 10.60
N ARG A 39 -9.06 21.63 10.65
CA ARG A 39 -8.52 22.85 11.27
C ARG A 39 -8.69 22.70 12.77
N CYS A 40 -7.58 22.45 13.46
CA CYS A 40 -7.55 22.36 14.91
C CYS A 40 -8.08 23.69 15.52
N ALA A 41 -9.21 23.64 16.23
CA ALA A 41 -9.92 24.80 16.79
C ALA A 41 -9.23 25.42 18.03
N SER A 42 -8.00 25.03 18.34
CA SER A 42 -7.31 25.50 19.54
C SER A 42 -6.69 26.89 19.35
N GLY A 43 -7.09 27.84 20.19
CA GLY A 43 -6.57 29.23 20.20
C GLY A 43 -5.13 29.37 20.73
N ARG A 44 -4.44 28.27 21.03
CA ARG A 44 -3.02 28.25 21.44
C ARG A 44 -2.21 27.54 20.37
N ALA A 45 -1.29 28.28 19.74
CA ALA A 45 -0.46 27.79 18.65
C ALA A 45 0.32 26.50 18.98
N SER A 46 0.64 26.25 20.25
CA SER A 46 1.34 25.03 20.73
C SER A 46 0.47 23.77 20.83
N ARG A 47 -0.86 23.90 20.68
CA ARG A 47 -1.82 22.79 20.60
C ARG A 47 -2.46 22.68 19.21
N ARG A 48 -1.87 23.32 18.20
CA ARG A 48 -2.10 22.93 16.83
C ARG A 48 -1.34 21.61 16.65
N THR A 49 -2.01 20.59 16.12
CA THR A 49 -1.34 19.36 15.69
C THR A 49 -0.05 19.75 14.96
N SER A 50 1.07 19.11 15.30
CA SER A 50 2.38 19.44 14.71
C SER A 50 2.27 19.54 13.19
N ARG A 51 3.13 20.30 12.50
CA ARG A 51 3.17 20.30 11.02
C ARG A 51 3.16 18.87 10.46
N ALA A 52 3.88 17.96 11.12
CA ALA A 52 3.94 16.52 10.84
C ALA A 52 2.63 15.72 11.01
N ALA A 53 1.57 16.32 11.58
CA ALA A 53 0.28 15.65 11.73
C ALA A 53 -0.56 15.71 10.44
N PHE A 54 -0.23 16.64 9.53
CA PHE A 54 -0.71 16.59 8.16
C PHE A 54 0.36 15.87 7.33
N PHE A 55 0.04 14.65 6.94
CA PHE A 55 0.93 13.70 6.26
C PHE A 55 1.30 14.07 4.81
N GLU A 56 1.03 15.29 4.37
CA GLU A 56 1.64 15.88 3.18
C GLU A 56 3.03 16.41 3.55
N ASP A 57 3.89 15.55 4.13
CA ASP A 57 5.29 15.92 4.27
C ASP A 57 5.89 15.93 2.86
N ASP A 58 5.94 17.13 2.28
CA ASP A 58 6.80 17.44 1.16
C ASP A 58 8.18 16.83 1.44
N LEU A 59 8.68 16.02 0.51
CA LEU A 59 10.02 15.46 0.65
C LEU A 59 11.01 16.61 0.90
N ASP A 60 11.92 16.43 1.85
CA ASP A 60 13.01 17.37 2.06
C ASP A 60 13.72 17.60 0.72
N PRO A 61 13.99 18.85 0.29
CA PRO A 61 14.80 19.13 -0.89
C PRO A 61 16.14 18.36 -0.93
N GLY A 62 16.67 17.94 0.23
CA GLY A 62 17.85 17.08 0.36
C GLY A 62 17.60 15.56 0.27
N ASP A 63 16.37 15.11 0.04
CA ASP A 63 16.04 13.68 -0.04
C ASP A 63 16.80 13.01 -1.20
N PRO A 64 17.50 11.88 -0.96
CA PRO A 64 18.18 11.12 -2.02
C PRO A 64 17.30 10.78 -3.23
N LEU A 65 15.97 10.70 -3.04
CA LEU A 65 15.00 10.46 -4.11
C LEU A 65 14.90 11.63 -5.11
N LEU A 66 15.22 12.86 -4.68
CA LEU A 66 15.24 14.06 -5.51
C LEU A 66 16.61 14.35 -6.13
N GLY A 67 17.67 13.66 -5.68
CA GLY A 67 19.05 13.80 -6.16
C GLY A 67 19.37 13.13 -7.49
N PHE A 68 18.37 12.78 -8.31
CA PHE A 68 18.59 12.12 -9.61
C PHE A 68 19.06 13.11 -10.68
N ALA A 69 19.74 12.60 -11.72
CA ALA A 69 20.10 13.38 -12.90
C ALA A 69 18.84 13.66 -13.75
N PRO A 70 18.33 14.91 -13.79
CA PRO A 70 17.12 15.25 -14.51
C PRO A 70 17.40 15.36 -16.02
N TYR A 71 16.38 15.11 -16.83
CA TYR A 71 16.49 15.31 -18.26
C TYR A 71 16.60 16.80 -18.60
N LEU A 72 17.62 17.16 -19.40
CA LEU A 72 17.83 18.53 -19.86
C LEU A 72 17.32 18.71 -21.28
N HIS A 73 16.27 19.51 -21.44
CA HIS A 73 15.77 19.88 -22.77
C HIS A 73 16.80 20.75 -23.51
N LYS A 74 17.14 20.39 -24.76
CA LYS A 74 18.08 21.16 -25.61
C LYS A 74 17.64 22.61 -25.85
N ALA A 75 16.33 22.84 -25.96
CA ALA A 75 15.73 24.16 -26.13
C ALA A 75 14.45 24.25 -25.27
N PRO A 76 14.57 24.66 -23.99
CA PRO A 76 13.43 24.73 -23.10
C PRO A 76 12.47 25.84 -23.53
N ARG A 77 11.18 25.52 -23.55
CA ARG A 77 10.06 26.46 -23.76
C ARG A 77 9.32 26.66 -22.44
N ALA A 78 8.39 27.62 -22.38
CA ALA A 78 7.60 27.90 -21.18
C ALA A 78 6.84 26.66 -20.63
N ASN A 79 6.43 25.75 -21.52
CA ASN A 79 5.72 24.51 -21.16
C ASN A 79 6.65 23.29 -21.04
N SER A 80 7.97 23.47 -21.08
CA SER A 80 8.92 22.37 -20.94
C SER A 80 8.95 21.86 -19.49
N ILE A 81 9.18 20.56 -19.34
CA ILE A 81 9.30 19.92 -18.02
C ILE A 81 10.74 20.14 -17.54
N THR A 82 10.97 21.31 -16.97
CA THR A 82 12.28 21.70 -16.41
C THR A 82 12.72 20.75 -15.30
N PRO A 83 14.02 20.70 -14.97
CA PRO A 83 14.54 19.90 -13.85
C PRO A 83 13.77 20.09 -12.54
N ASP A 84 13.37 21.32 -12.22
CA ASP A 84 12.60 21.61 -11.00
C ASP A 84 11.20 21.02 -11.08
N ARG A 85 10.55 21.08 -12.24
CA ARG A 85 9.25 20.41 -12.46
C ARG A 85 9.38 18.89 -12.38
N GLN A 86 10.49 18.31 -12.85
CA GLN A 86 10.75 16.88 -12.71
C GLN A 86 10.91 16.50 -11.23
N ARG A 87 11.67 17.26 -10.44
CA ARG A 87 11.80 17.02 -9.00
C ARG A 87 10.47 17.20 -8.25
N ALA A 88 9.72 18.27 -8.55
CA ALA A 88 8.40 18.49 -7.98
C ALA A 88 7.42 17.36 -8.32
N PHE A 89 7.48 16.83 -9.55
CA PHE A 89 6.70 15.66 -9.94
C PHE A 89 7.02 14.45 -9.08
N ILE A 90 8.31 14.13 -8.93
CA ILE A 90 8.80 12.98 -8.19
C ILE A 90 8.44 13.11 -6.69
N ALA A 91 8.55 14.30 -6.12
CA ALA A 91 8.11 14.58 -4.75
C ALA A 91 6.61 14.32 -4.57
N ALA A 92 5.77 14.89 -5.44
CA ALA A 92 4.32 14.69 -5.39
C ALA A 92 3.91 13.23 -5.63
N LEU A 93 4.65 12.52 -6.48
CA LEU A 93 4.44 11.11 -6.74
C LEU A 93 4.82 10.24 -5.54
N ALA A 94 5.91 10.53 -4.85
CA ALA A 94 6.30 9.80 -3.64
C ALA A 94 5.33 10.05 -2.47
N ALA A 95 4.79 11.27 -2.37
CA ALA A 95 3.82 11.64 -1.34
C ALA A 95 2.45 10.97 -1.55
N SER A 96 2.00 10.80 -2.80
CA SER A 96 0.65 10.29 -3.10
C SER A 96 0.63 8.84 -3.61
N GLY A 97 1.65 8.39 -4.33
CA GLY A 97 1.65 7.17 -5.13
C GLY A 97 0.75 7.21 -6.38
N ILE A 98 0.04 8.32 -6.61
CA ILE A 98 -0.96 8.44 -7.67
C ILE A 98 -0.45 9.37 -8.77
N VAL A 99 -0.09 8.78 -9.92
CA VAL A 99 0.50 9.49 -11.06
C VAL A 99 -0.41 10.62 -11.57
N THR A 100 -1.72 10.38 -11.67
CA THR A 100 -2.71 11.38 -12.15
C THR A 100 -2.80 12.58 -11.23
N GLN A 101 -2.71 12.36 -9.92
CA GLN A 101 -2.71 13.42 -8.91
C GLN A 101 -1.40 14.22 -8.97
N ALA A 102 -0.25 13.54 -8.97
CA ALA A 102 1.05 14.19 -9.07
C ALA A 102 1.18 15.06 -10.34
N ALA A 103 0.68 14.58 -11.49
CA ALA A 103 0.66 15.31 -12.74
C ALA A 103 -0.21 16.58 -12.68
N ARG A 104 -1.37 16.50 -12.01
CA ARG A 104 -2.25 17.67 -11.77
C ARG A 104 -1.59 18.69 -10.85
N THR A 105 -0.91 18.25 -9.79
CA THR A 105 -0.21 19.14 -8.84
C THR A 105 0.82 20.03 -9.55
N ILE A 106 1.55 19.49 -10.51
CA ILE A 106 2.57 20.25 -11.27
C ILE A 106 2.02 20.92 -12.55
N GLY A 107 0.74 20.69 -12.88
CA GLY A 107 0.11 21.22 -14.09
C GLY A 107 0.71 20.70 -15.40
N VAL A 108 1.07 19.41 -15.46
CA VAL A 108 1.63 18.77 -16.67
C VAL A 108 0.74 17.61 -17.10
N SER A 109 0.59 17.39 -18.41
CA SER A 109 -0.18 16.26 -18.93
C SER A 109 0.54 14.93 -18.69
N LEU A 110 -0.23 13.88 -18.41
CA LEU A 110 0.30 12.52 -18.23
C LEU A 110 1.08 12.05 -19.46
N GLU A 111 0.55 12.33 -20.64
CA GLU A 111 1.19 11.95 -21.89
C GLU A 111 2.58 12.57 -22.05
N ALA A 112 2.76 13.84 -21.66
CA ALA A 112 4.06 14.51 -21.71
C ALA A 112 5.07 13.87 -20.74
N LEU A 113 4.61 13.48 -19.54
CA LEU A 113 5.44 12.81 -18.54
C LEU A 113 5.88 11.40 -18.99
N TYR A 114 4.98 10.61 -19.60
CA TYR A 114 5.34 9.31 -20.16
C TYR A 114 6.28 9.44 -21.36
N LYS A 115 6.07 10.44 -22.23
CA LYS A 115 7.00 10.76 -23.32
C LYS A 115 8.39 11.12 -22.77
N LEU A 116 8.45 11.95 -21.73
CA LEU A 116 9.71 12.30 -21.05
C LEU A 116 10.43 11.07 -20.51
N ARG A 117 9.71 10.18 -19.84
CA ARG A 117 10.27 8.94 -19.27
C ARG A 117 10.88 8.03 -20.34
N ALA A 118 10.35 8.03 -21.56
CA ALA A 118 10.82 7.20 -22.66
C ALA A 118 11.96 7.82 -23.49
N LEU A 119 12.33 9.08 -23.24
CA LEU A 119 13.38 9.78 -24.00
C LEU A 119 14.78 9.26 -23.61
N PRO A 120 15.71 9.11 -24.59
CA PRO A 120 17.10 8.80 -24.28
C PRO A 120 17.72 9.94 -23.47
N GLY A 121 18.40 9.60 -22.37
CA GLY A 121 18.95 10.54 -21.40
C GLY A 121 18.02 10.91 -20.23
N ALA A 122 16.79 10.39 -20.21
CA ALA A 122 15.86 10.56 -19.07
C ALA A 122 15.92 9.39 -18.06
N GLU A 123 16.97 8.57 -18.11
CA GLU A 123 17.12 7.37 -17.28
C GLU A 123 17.09 7.69 -15.78
N GLY A 124 17.74 8.77 -15.36
CA GLY A 124 17.71 9.24 -13.97
C GLY A 124 16.28 9.58 -13.50
N PHE A 125 15.50 10.25 -14.34
CA PHE A 125 14.09 10.54 -14.07
C PHE A 125 13.24 9.27 -14.03
N ALA A 126 13.45 8.33 -14.95
CA ALA A 126 12.73 7.06 -14.97
C ALA A 126 13.01 6.20 -13.72
N ALA A 127 14.27 6.17 -13.27
CA ALA A 127 14.66 5.47 -12.04
C ALA A 127 14.07 6.13 -10.80
N ALA A 128 14.10 7.47 -10.71
CA ALA A 128 13.48 8.21 -9.61
C ALA A 128 11.96 8.01 -9.57
N TRP A 129 11.31 7.95 -10.74
CA TRP A 129 9.88 7.66 -10.86
C TRP A 129 9.54 6.30 -10.24
N ASN A 130 10.28 5.25 -10.58
CA ASN A 130 10.04 3.92 -10.03
C ASN A 130 10.18 3.92 -8.51
N LYS A 131 11.26 4.51 -7.99
CA LYS A 131 11.48 4.65 -6.54
C LYS A 131 10.37 5.44 -5.84
N ALA A 132 9.85 6.48 -6.50
CA ALA A 132 8.74 7.27 -5.99
C ALA A 132 7.45 6.45 -5.91
N ILE A 133 7.17 5.62 -6.93
CA ILE A 133 6.06 4.67 -6.88
C ILE A 133 6.24 3.71 -5.71
N ASP A 134 7.42 3.10 -5.55
CA ASP A 134 7.69 2.14 -4.46
C ASP A 134 7.45 2.78 -3.09
N ARG A 135 7.86 4.04 -2.91
CA ARG A 135 7.59 4.81 -1.67
C ARG A 135 6.10 5.12 -1.50
N GLY A 136 5.39 5.45 -2.59
CA GLY A 136 3.95 5.63 -2.59
C GLY A 136 3.18 4.35 -2.26
N MET A 137 3.69 3.16 -2.62
CA MET A 137 3.04 1.88 -2.31
C MET A 137 2.92 1.62 -0.81
N MET A 138 3.90 2.04 0.00
CA MET A 138 3.83 1.91 1.46
C MET A 138 2.58 2.61 2.03
N ARG A 139 2.20 3.76 1.46
CA ARG A 139 0.99 4.49 1.87
C ARG A 139 -0.28 3.80 1.40
N LEU A 140 -0.25 3.18 0.24
CA LEU A 140 -1.37 2.38 -0.24
C LEU A 140 -1.67 1.23 0.73
N GLU A 141 -0.65 0.60 1.30
CA GLU A 141 -0.80 -0.45 2.32
C GLU A 141 -1.48 0.09 3.59
N ASP A 142 -1.07 1.26 4.09
CA ASP A 142 -1.67 1.88 5.28
C ASP A 142 -3.14 2.25 5.02
N CYS A 143 -3.43 2.90 3.89
CA CYS A 143 -4.80 3.23 3.48
C CYS A 143 -5.67 1.97 3.29
N ALA A 144 -5.09 0.90 2.72
CA ALA A 144 -5.78 -0.37 2.54
C ALA A 144 -6.08 -1.03 3.89
N LEU A 145 -5.15 -0.99 4.83
CA LEU A 145 -5.33 -1.51 6.18
C LEU A 145 -6.40 -0.72 6.94
N GLU A 146 -6.34 0.61 6.90
CA GLU A 146 -7.36 1.49 7.50
C GLU A 146 -8.74 1.19 6.90
N ARG A 147 -8.85 1.07 5.57
CA ARG A 147 -10.11 0.74 4.90
C ARG A 147 -10.61 -0.65 5.26
N ALA A 148 -9.73 -1.64 5.36
CA ALA A 148 -10.10 -3.00 5.74
C ALA A 148 -10.66 -3.03 7.18
N ILE A 149 -10.02 -2.31 8.11
CA ILE A 149 -10.45 -2.23 9.51
C ILE A 149 -11.72 -1.38 9.66
N ARG A 150 -11.76 -0.17 9.10
CA ARG A 150 -12.89 0.75 9.23
C ARG A 150 -14.13 0.28 8.47
N GLY A 151 -13.94 -0.35 7.31
CA GLY A 151 -15.01 -0.66 6.38
C GLY A 151 -15.52 0.57 5.62
N GLU A 152 -16.50 0.35 4.74
CA GLU A 152 -17.14 1.37 3.91
C GLU A 152 -18.60 1.49 4.32
N GLU A 153 -19.04 2.69 4.69
CA GLU A 153 -20.46 2.96 4.94
C GLU A 153 -21.24 2.94 3.62
N ARG A 154 -22.26 2.09 3.55
CA ARG A 154 -23.16 2.01 2.40
C ARG A 154 -24.58 2.38 2.79
N PRO A 155 -25.21 3.31 2.05
CA PRO A 155 -26.61 3.61 2.23
C PRO A 155 -27.47 2.46 1.69
N VAL A 156 -28.48 2.09 2.46
CA VAL A 156 -29.59 1.24 2.02
C VAL A 156 -30.68 2.17 1.52
N VAL A 157 -30.83 2.24 0.20
CA VAL A 157 -31.84 3.08 -0.44
C VAL A 157 -33.08 2.24 -0.73
N SER A 158 -34.24 2.71 -0.28
CA SER A 158 -35.54 2.15 -0.64
C SER A 158 -36.44 3.27 -1.14
N ARG A 159 -37.08 3.07 -2.29
CA ARG A 159 -37.97 4.06 -2.93
C ARG A 159 -37.34 5.45 -3.15
N GLY A 160 -36.02 5.50 -3.36
CA GLY A 160 -35.29 6.76 -3.59
C GLY A 160 -34.87 7.49 -2.31
N GLU A 161 -35.22 6.98 -1.14
CA GLU A 161 -34.80 7.54 0.15
C GLU A 161 -33.80 6.62 0.86
N VAL A 162 -32.81 7.20 1.54
CA VAL A 162 -31.85 6.45 2.35
C VAL A 162 -32.55 6.04 3.65
N VAL A 163 -32.87 4.76 3.78
CA VAL A 163 -33.60 4.21 4.93
C VAL A 163 -32.66 3.83 6.08
N ALA A 164 -31.45 3.39 5.76
CA ALA A 164 -30.44 3.00 6.75
C ALA A 164 -29.03 3.13 6.17
N THR A 165 -28.04 3.10 7.03
CA THR A 165 -26.62 2.95 6.67
C THR A 165 -26.07 1.73 7.37
N PHE A 166 -25.26 0.94 6.66
CA PHE A 166 -24.52 -0.16 7.27
C PHE A 166 -23.07 -0.14 6.82
N THR A 167 -22.17 -0.60 7.69
CA THR A 167 -20.74 -0.67 7.40
C THR A 167 -20.44 -2.01 6.72
N ARG A 168 -19.98 -1.95 5.48
CA ARG A 168 -19.48 -3.11 4.74
C ARG A 168 -17.97 -3.18 4.86
N HIS A 169 -17.45 -4.20 5.53
CA HIS A 169 -16.03 -4.50 5.51
C HIS A 169 -15.65 -5.25 4.23
N ASP A 170 -14.54 -4.85 3.60
CA ASP A 170 -13.99 -5.58 2.46
C ASP A 170 -13.17 -6.76 2.96
N THR A 171 -13.85 -7.88 3.21
CA THR A 171 -13.21 -9.12 3.70
C THR A 171 -12.17 -9.64 2.72
N ALA A 172 -12.31 -9.39 1.42
CA ALA A 172 -11.33 -9.82 0.43
C ALA A 172 -10.03 -9.03 0.57
N LEU A 173 -10.13 -7.70 0.73
CA LEU A 173 -8.97 -6.85 1.03
C LEU A 173 -8.31 -7.24 2.36
N MET A 174 -9.11 -7.52 3.40
CA MET A 174 -8.61 -7.92 4.71
C MET A 174 -7.83 -9.25 4.64
N LEU A 175 -8.38 -10.26 3.96
CA LEU A 175 -7.71 -11.54 3.75
C LEU A 175 -6.47 -11.41 2.87
N PHE A 176 -6.51 -10.55 1.84
CA PHE A 176 -5.34 -10.27 1.00
C PHE A 176 -4.19 -9.68 1.82
N LEU A 177 -4.45 -8.66 2.64
CA LEU A 177 -3.43 -8.04 3.50
C LEU A 177 -2.86 -9.04 4.52
N LEU A 178 -3.71 -9.86 5.14
CA LEU A 178 -3.27 -10.91 6.08
C LEU A 178 -2.36 -11.94 5.40
N ARG A 179 -2.68 -12.38 4.18
CA ARG A 179 -1.86 -13.30 3.39
C ARG A 179 -0.49 -12.73 3.05
N GLN A 180 -0.42 -11.45 2.69
CA GLN A 180 0.83 -10.80 2.28
C GLN A 180 1.74 -10.46 3.48
N ARG A 181 1.17 -9.97 4.59
CA ARG A 181 1.94 -9.56 5.78
C ARG A 181 2.31 -10.72 6.70
N LEU A 182 1.45 -11.74 6.75
CA LEU A 182 1.58 -12.88 7.65
C LEU A 182 1.41 -14.20 6.85
N PRO A 183 2.26 -14.43 5.83
CA PRO A 183 2.14 -15.60 4.96
C PRO A 183 2.26 -16.91 5.73
N GLU A 184 3.10 -16.97 6.76
CA GLU A 184 3.26 -18.15 7.62
C GLU A 184 1.97 -18.57 8.34
N ARG A 185 1.06 -17.61 8.61
CA ARG A 185 -0.18 -17.87 9.36
C ARG A 185 -1.41 -17.94 8.47
N TYR A 186 -1.47 -17.10 7.44
CA TYR A 186 -2.68 -16.90 6.62
C TYR A 186 -2.44 -17.09 5.12
N GLY A 187 -1.20 -17.32 4.70
CA GLY A 187 -0.86 -17.69 3.32
C GLY A 187 -1.63 -18.93 2.88
N SER A 188 -1.63 -19.19 1.58
CA SER A 188 -2.24 -20.41 1.02
C SER A 188 -1.40 -21.65 1.36
N GLY A 189 -1.24 -21.97 2.65
CA GLY A 189 -0.36 -23.04 3.14
C GLY A 189 1.07 -22.95 2.60
N PRO A 190 1.92 -23.97 2.81
CA PRO A 190 3.02 -24.17 1.89
C PRO A 190 2.42 -24.27 0.49
N ALA A 191 2.96 -23.52 -0.47
CA ALA A 191 2.62 -23.72 -1.88
C ALA A 191 2.66 -25.22 -2.14
N ARG A 192 1.57 -25.79 -2.66
CA ARG A 192 1.53 -27.22 -2.99
C ARG A 192 2.81 -27.54 -3.76
N ASP A 193 3.58 -28.50 -3.26
CA ASP A 193 4.84 -28.87 -3.89
C ASP A 193 4.61 -29.10 -5.38
N PRO A 194 5.46 -28.52 -6.26
CA PRO A 194 5.34 -28.70 -7.70
C PRO A 194 5.27 -30.20 -8.01
N ARG A 195 4.27 -30.61 -8.78
CA ARG A 195 4.11 -32.02 -9.16
C ARG A 195 4.74 -32.27 -10.52
N PRO A 196 5.13 -33.53 -10.81
CA PRO A 196 5.49 -33.95 -12.16
C PRO A 196 4.43 -33.49 -13.18
N GLY A 197 4.87 -32.80 -14.25
CA GLY A 197 4.00 -32.17 -15.24
C GLY A 197 3.72 -30.67 -15.03
N ASP A 198 4.02 -30.09 -13.87
CA ASP A 198 3.92 -28.64 -13.66
C ASP A 198 5.08 -27.92 -14.38
N PRO A 199 4.87 -26.74 -14.99
CA PRO A 199 5.93 -26.01 -15.70
C PRO A 199 7.15 -25.67 -14.83
N LEU A 200 6.94 -25.40 -13.53
CA LEU A 200 8.01 -25.15 -12.57
C LEU A 200 8.79 -26.44 -12.25
N TYR A 201 8.09 -27.57 -12.10
CA TYR A 201 8.71 -28.86 -11.82
C TYR A 201 9.63 -29.29 -12.95
N GLU A 202 9.17 -29.23 -14.20
CA GLU A 202 9.99 -29.65 -15.35
C GLU A 202 11.20 -28.73 -15.57
N ARG A 203 11.07 -27.43 -15.25
CA ARG A 203 12.20 -26.49 -15.27
C ARG A 203 13.26 -26.85 -14.24
N ILE A 204 12.86 -27.05 -12.98
CA ILE A 204 13.76 -27.45 -11.89
C ILE A 204 14.41 -28.80 -12.22
N ARG A 205 13.63 -29.75 -12.76
CA ARG A 205 14.15 -31.05 -13.19
C ARG A 205 15.22 -30.91 -14.27
N ALA A 206 14.97 -30.11 -15.30
CA ALA A 206 15.94 -29.91 -16.38
C ALA A 206 17.22 -29.21 -15.90
N GLU A 207 17.10 -28.27 -14.96
CA GLU A 207 18.25 -27.60 -14.34
C GLU A 207 19.12 -28.59 -13.54
N ILE A 208 18.49 -29.44 -12.71
CA ILE A 208 19.18 -30.49 -11.95
C ILE A 208 19.80 -31.54 -12.90
N GLU A 209 19.09 -31.95 -13.94
CA GLU A 209 19.59 -32.94 -14.92
C GLU A 209 20.75 -32.39 -15.77
N ALA A 210 20.85 -31.07 -15.93
CA ALA A 210 21.99 -30.42 -16.56
C ALA A 210 23.18 -30.23 -15.59
N GLU A 211 22.93 -30.05 -14.30
CA GLU A 211 23.96 -29.83 -13.28
C GLU A 211 24.67 -31.13 -12.86
N TYR A 212 23.95 -32.26 -12.84
CA TYR A 212 24.49 -33.53 -12.37
C TYR A 212 24.77 -34.50 -13.53
N PRO A 213 25.90 -35.24 -13.48
CA PRO A 213 26.21 -36.25 -14.48
C PRO A 213 25.14 -37.34 -14.51
N ALA A 214 24.97 -37.94 -15.69
CA ALA A 214 23.98 -38.99 -15.89
C ALA A 214 24.16 -40.10 -14.86
N LEU A 215 23.06 -40.68 -14.40
CA LEU A 215 23.07 -41.74 -13.37
C LEU A 215 24.01 -42.90 -13.73
N GLU A 216 24.13 -43.22 -15.02
CA GLU A 216 25.02 -44.27 -15.51
C GLU A 216 26.51 -43.92 -15.39
N GLU A 217 26.89 -42.66 -15.56
CA GLU A 217 28.26 -42.18 -15.33
C GLU A 217 28.61 -42.24 -13.85
N VAL A 218 27.68 -41.85 -12.99
CA VAL A 218 27.81 -41.98 -11.53
C VAL A 218 27.98 -43.46 -11.15
N ARG A 219 27.16 -44.36 -11.71
CA ARG A 219 27.26 -45.81 -11.49
C ARG A 219 28.57 -46.39 -11.99
N ALA A 220 29.07 -45.96 -13.15
CA ALA A 220 30.37 -46.37 -13.66
C ALA A 220 31.50 -45.92 -12.73
N SER A 221 31.51 -44.64 -12.32
CA SER A 221 32.49 -44.10 -11.38
C SER A 221 32.51 -44.86 -10.05
N ILE A 222 31.33 -45.23 -9.53
CA ILE A 222 31.24 -46.04 -8.31
C ILE A 222 31.83 -47.44 -8.53
N ARG A 223 31.51 -48.11 -9.64
CA ARG A 223 32.07 -49.43 -9.96
C ARG A 223 33.60 -49.39 -10.05
N ASP A 224 34.15 -48.39 -10.72
CA ASP A 224 35.59 -48.22 -10.89
C ASP A 224 36.28 -47.97 -9.54
N LYS A 225 35.69 -47.13 -8.69
CA LYS A 225 36.18 -46.90 -7.31
C LYS A 225 36.15 -48.17 -6.47
N VAL A 226 35.07 -48.96 -6.55
CA VAL A 226 34.95 -50.24 -5.82
C VAL A 226 35.98 -51.26 -6.32
N ALA A 227 36.21 -51.33 -7.63
CA ALA A 227 37.25 -52.20 -8.21
C ALA A 227 38.65 -51.78 -7.75
N GLY A 228 38.95 -50.48 -7.75
CA GLY A 228 40.23 -49.95 -7.25
C GLY A 228 40.46 -50.24 -5.77
N LEU A 229 39.42 -50.09 -4.93
CA LEU A 229 39.50 -50.45 -3.51
C LEU A 229 39.75 -51.94 -3.29
N ARG A 230 39.10 -52.82 -4.07
CA ARG A 230 39.34 -54.27 -4.01
C ARG A 230 40.78 -54.62 -4.37
N ALA A 231 41.31 -54.06 -5.45
CA ALA A 231 42.69 -54.28 -5.87
C ALA A 231 43.71 -53.81 -4.82
N GLN A 232 43.46 -52.68 -4.13
CA GLN A 232 44.32 -52.21 -3.04
C GLN A 232 44.30 -53.15 -1.84
N VAL A 233 43.15 -53.71 -1.49
CA VAL A 233 43.01 -54.68 -0.39
C VAL A 233 43.74 -55.97 -0.75
N GLU A 234 43.56 -56.49 -1.97
CA GLU A 234 44.26 -57.68 -2.45
C GLU A 234 45.78 -57.50 -2.47
N ALA A 235 46.28 -56.36 -2.96
CA ALA A 235 47.70 -56.05 -2.93
C ALA A 235 48.26 -55.93 -1.50
N ARG A 236 47.47 -55.38 -0.57
CA ARG A 236 47.85 -55.29 0.85
C ARG A 236 47.88 -56.66 1.52
N ILE A 237 46.93 -57.55 1.20
CA ILE A 237 46.91 -58.93 1.70
C ILE A 237 48.13 -59.68 1.17
N ALA A 238 48.41 -59.59 -0.14
CA ALA A 238 49.58 -60.23 -0.74
C ALA A 238 50.90 -59.74 -0.12
N ALA A 239 51.04 -58.43 0.14
CA ALA A 239 52.23 -57.88 0.79
C ALA A 239 52.37 -58.31 2.27
N GLN A 240 51.28 -58.68 2.95
CA GLN A 240 51.30 -59.22 4.31
C GLN A 240 51.57 -60.74 4.35
N GLU A 241 51.35 -61.45 3.24
CA GLU A 241 51.64 -62.88 3.10
C GLU A 241 53.11 -63.14 2.70
N GLU A 242 53.82 -62.13 2.19
CA GLU A 242 55.24 -62.19 1.80
C GLU A 242 56.22 -61.78 2.93
N GLU A 243 55.72 -61.35 4.09
CA GLU A 243 56.51 -60.98 5.29
C GLU A 243 56.43 -62.06 6.39
#